data_AF-A0A1I0REF2-F1
#
_entry.id   AF-A0A1I0REF2-F1
#
_cell.length_a   1.000
_cell.length_b   1.000
_cell.length_c   1.000
_cell.angle_alpha   90.00
_cell.angle_beta   90.00
_cell.angle_gamma   90.00
#
_symmetry.space_group_name_H-M   'P 1'
#
loop_
_entity.id
_entity.type
_entity.pdbx_description
1 polymer ?
#
loop_
_entity_poly.entity_id
_entity_poly.type
_entity_poly.pdbx_seq_one_letter_code
_entity_poly.pdbx_strand_id
1 'polypeptide(L)'
;MNNTAIIASTDKGVELGLRIQKEFSKSVLVSTRLNNIESISSFLEKDFAKFDTLVFIGALGICVRSIAPYLTDKKQDPAVVNMDDHGTFVQSVVSGHVGGANELANKLANATGALPVITTSSDIQQLWALDTLAAQFNWKASSDLNQQISLFVNNKPTALLLDIKDKGTLYLEKSKPSFVDCYYDYQEIDFSRYSLFIAVTYKIYEAPIPSLYYYAPVLNIGMGCSRDIESDLLLESFTSRLAEQQLAVQSVKALGSIDVKYDEAAFIDLSKYLDIPFVTYTADELNSQTVLNPSEVVMSKLGVHSVSEASAMLLSGSKELLLEKQKISLSSGKKHTIAIAVDKQALRKAVVAIVGAGPGDAELISVKGKQLLEEADLILYAGSLVPLELTHYAKPGAIIRNSASMTLEEQISLMDDHYAKGHMIVRLQSGDPSIYGAIQEQMTIFDEKGMDYYIVPGISSFQAAAAYLKSEFTIPEVVQSIILTRGAGKTPLPENEKLNEMAKHKATMCIFLSATIAKSVQEQLLEHYEPETPVAVLYRVTWKDEEVYTGQLKDLAKIIRDNKLTLTTLVIVGAAIGARKNRSHLYSPEWKHTFRTGKEIKI
;
A
#
# COMPACT_ATOMS: atom_id res chain seq x y z
N MET A 1 6.19 -8.21 19.64
CA MET A 1 4.91 -8.09 20.37
C MET A 1 5.28 -7.98 21.82
N ASN A 2 5.01 -6.81 22.39
CA ASN A 2 5.56 -6.35 23.65
C ASN A 2 5.00 -7.15 24.84
N ASN A 3 5.84 -7.41 25.84
CA ASN A 3 5.44 -8.01 27.10
C ASN A 3 4.57 -7.00 27.87
N THR A 4 3.29 -7.30 28.08
CA THR A 4 2.31 -6.37 28.68
C THR A 4 1.79 -6.89 30.01
N ALA A 5 1.86 -6.07 31.07
CA ALA A 5 1.12 -6.32 32.31
C ALA A 5 -0.10 -5.40 32.41
N ILE A 6 -1.26 -5.97 32.72
CA ILE A 6 -2.49 -5.24 33.03
C ILE A 6 -2.65 -5.28 34.55
N ILE A 7 -2.63 -4.14 35.21
CA ILE A 7 -2.67 -4.01 36.66
C ILE A 7 -4.04 -3.46 37.06
N ALA A 8 -4.86 -4.24 37.75
CA ALA A 8 -6.19 -3.83 38.19
C ALA A 8 -6.31 -3.79 39.71
N SER A 9 -6.93 -2.73 40.25
CA SER A 9 -7.08 -2.52 41.70
C SER A 9 -8.51 -2.70 42.23
N THR A 10 -9.51 -2.77 41.35
CA THR A 10 -10.94 -2.92 41.66
C THR A 10 -11.54 -4.11 40.91
N ASP A 11 -12.67 -4.65 41.38
CA ASP A 11 -13.34 -5.79 40.73
C ASP A 11 -13.82 -5.44 39.31
N LYS A 12 -14.33 -4.21 39.12
CA LYS A 12 -14.65 -3.67 37.79
C LYS A 12 -13.42 -3.55 36.91
N GLY A 13 -12.30 -3.11 37.48
CA GLY A 13 -11.03 -3.04 36.78
C GLY A 13 -10.53 -4.42 36.33
N VAL A 14 -10.78 -5.48 37.12
CA VAL A 14 -10.46 -6.86 36.75
C VAL A 14 -11.34 -7.32 35.58
N GLU A 15 -12.65 -7.03 35.61
CA GLU A 15 -13.55 -7.35 34.49
C GLU A 15 -13.10 -6.68 33.19
N LEU A 16 -12.78 -5.38 33.25
CA LEU A 16 -12.23 -4.64 32.12
C LEU A 16 -10.89 -5.21 31.67
N GLY A 17 -10.01 -5.58 32.60
CA GLY A 17 -8.73 -6.22 32.33
C GLY A 17 -8.88 -7.57 31.61
N LEU A 18 -9.85 -8.40 32.01
CA LEU A 18 -10.16 -9.67 31.34
C LEU A 18 -10.69 -9.46 29.92
N ARG A 19 -11.50 -8.42 29.70
CA ARG A 19 -11.95 -8.03 28.35
C ARG A 19 -10.78 -7.62 27.47
N ILE A 20 -9.87 -6.78 28.00
CA ILE A 20 -8.65 -6.38 27.31
C ILE A 20 -7.79 -7.62 27.01
N GLN A 21 -7.63 -8.54 27.96
CA GLN A 21 -6.82 -9.75 27.77
C GLN A 21 -7.31 -10.65 26.61
N LYS A 22 -8.61 -10.65 26.28
CA LYS A 22 -9.13 -11.40 25.11
C LYS A 22 -8.58 -10.86 23.79
N GLU A 23 -8.43 -9.55 23.66
CA GLU A 23 -7.86 -8.88 22.49
C GLU A 23 -6.31 -8.88 22.55
N PHE A 24 -5.75 -8.81 23.76
CA PHE A 24 -4.31 -8.82 24.03
C PHE A 24 -3.91 -10.15 24.69
N SER A 25 -4.06 -11.26 23.97
CA SER A 25 -3.95 -12.63 24.48
C SER A 25 -2.59 -13.02 25.11
N LYS A 26 -1.53 -12.24 24.88
CA LYS A 26 -0.20 -12.42 25.49
C LYS A 26 0.03 -11.57 26.74
N SER A 27 -0.95 -10.76 27.15
CA SER A 27 -0.85 -9.91 28.34
C SER A 27 -1.11 -10.69 29.63
N VAL A 28 -0.48 -10.25 30.72
CA VAL A 28 -0.67 -10.82 32.05
C VAL A 28 -1.54 -9.87 32.88
N LEU A 29 -2.69 -10.34 33.33
CA LEU A 29 -3.55 -9.61 34.27
C LEU A 29 -3.09 -9.87 35.71
N VAL A 30 -2.69 -8.82 36.41
CA VAL A 30 -2.27 -8.86 37.82
C VAL A 30 -3.19 -8.00 38.67
N SER A 31 -3.62 -8.54 39.81
CA SER A 31 -4.52 -7.87 40.74
C SER A 31 -4.48 -8.51 42.12
N THR A 32 -4.52 -7.68 43.16
CA THR A 32 -4.77 -8.15 44.53
C THR A 32 -6.16 -8.78 44.69
N ARG A 33 -7.12 -8.47 43.80
CA ARG A 33 -8.47 -9.07 43.78
C ARG A 33 -8.48 -10.50 43.23
N LEU A 34 -7.50 -10.83 42.39
CA LEU A 34 -7.29 -12.18 41.87
C LEU A 34 -6.34 -13.01 42.74
N ASN A 35 -5.83 -12.44 43.83
CA ASN A 35 -4.83 -13.04 44.73
C ASN A 35 -3.57 -13.55 44.01
N ASN A 36 -3.20 -12.95 42.87
CA ASN A 36 -1.99 -13.32 42.12
C ASN A 36 -0.79 -12.38 42.38
N ILE A 37 -1.01 -11.31 43.14
CA ILE A 37 0.02 -10.42 43.70
C ILE A 37 -0.36 -10.02 45.14
N GLU A 38 0.64 -9.83 46.01
CA GLU A 38 0.42 -9.36 47.39
C GLU A 38 0.04 -7.87 47.44
N SER A 39 0.74 -7.05 46.66
CA SER A 39 0.45 -5.64 46.48
C SER A 39 0.92 -5.17 45.11
N ILE A 40 0.37 -4.06 44.62
CA ILE A 40 0.85 -3.45 43.37
C ILE A 40 2.29 -2.95 43.53
N SER A 41 2.64 -2.39 44.69
CA SER A 41 3.99 -1.90 44.96
C SER A 41 5.04 -3.02 44.90
N SER A 42 4.77 -4.16 45.53
CA SER A 42 5.71 -5.31 45.51
C SER A 42 5.86 -5.93 44.12
N PHE A 43 4.80 -5.90 43.31
CA PHE A 43 4.87 -6.33 41.91
C PHE A 43 5.75 -5.39 41.07
N LEU A 44 5.51 -4.08 41.17
CA LEU A 44 6.30 -3.10 40.42
C LEU A 44 7.78 -3.11 40.83
N GLU A 45 8.08 -3.22 42.12
CA GLU A 45 9.46 -3.32 42.61
C GLU A 45 10.25 -4.46 41.94
N LYS A 46 9.59 -5.60 41.71
CA LYS A 46 10.21 -6.80 41.16
C LYS A 46 10.21 -6.85 39.64
N ASP A 47 9.17 -6.32 39.01
CA ASP A 47 8.82 -6.65 37.63
C ASP A 47 8.65 -5.43 36.71
N PHE A 48 8.74 -4.18 37.20
CA PHE A 48 8.55 -2.96 36.40
C PHE A 48 9.38 -2.94 35.11
N ALA A 49 10.67 -3.26 35.19
CA ALA A 49 11.59 -3.29 34.04
C ALA A 49 11.48 -4.56 33.17
N LYS A 50 10.66 -5.55 33.54
CA LYS A 50 10.52 -6.80 32.78
C LYS A 50 9.44 -6.72 31.71
N PHE A 51 8.54 -5.76 31.83
CA PHE A 51 7.47 -5.52 30.87
C PHE A 51 7.84 -4.34 29.99
N ASP A 52 7.55 -4.45 28.70
CA ASP A 52 7.71 -3.34 27.76
C ASP A 52 6.57 -2.32 27.94
N THR A 53 5.43 -2.79 28.46
CA THR A 53 4.19 -2.01 28.57
C THR A 53 3.41 -2.35 29.85
N LEU A 54 2.86 -1.33 30.49
CA LEU A 54 2.06 -1.45 31.71
C LEU A 54 0.72 -0.73 31.51
N VAL A 55 -0.39 -1.44 31.70
CA VAL A 55 -1.75 -0.91 31.61
C VAL A 55 -2.36 -0.89 33.00
N PHE A 56 -2.47 0.29 33.59
CA PHE A 56 -3.00 0.47 34.93
C PHE A 56 -4.50 0.76 34.87
N ILE A 57 -5.32 -0.06 35.52
CA ILE A 57 -6.78 0.12 35.59
C ILE A 57 -7.17 0.56 37.01
N GLY A 58 -7.50 1.84 37.13
CA GLY A 58 -7.86 2.49 38.37
C GLY A 58 -7.57 4.00 38.36
N ALA A 59 -7.49 4.59 39.54
CA ALA A 59 -7.25 6.02 39.67
C ALA A 59 -5.83 6.39 39.18
N LEU A 60 -5.73 7.38 38.28
CA LEU A 60 -4.46 7.88 37.75
C LEU A 60 -3.46 8.24 38.85
N GLY A 61 -3.93 8.82 39.96
CA GLY A 61 -3.06 9.17 41.09
C GLY A 61 -2.38 7.96 41.75
N ILE A 62 -3.02 6.78 41.73
CA ILE A 62 -2.39 5.53 42.22
C ILE A 62 -1.35 5.08 41.20
N CYS A 63 -1.67 5.07 39.91
CA CYS A 63 -0.74 4.74 38.84
C CYS A 63 0.55 5.56 38.96
N VAL A 64 0.44 6.89 38.96
CA VAL A 64 1.59 7.81 39.02
C VAL A 64 2.43 7.59 40.28
N ARG A 65 1.81 7.52 41.47
CA ARG A 65 2.56 7.29 42.72
C ARG A 65 3.25 5.93 42.75
N SER A 66 2.66 4.91 42.14
CA SER A 66 3.19 3.55 42.17
C SER A 66 4.38 3.37 41.23
N ILE A 67 4.42 4.08 40.10
CA ILE A 67 5.52 3.99 39.13
C ILE A 67 6.66 4.97 39.44
N ALA A 68 6.38 6.10 40.09
CA ALA A 68 7.35 7.19 40.29
C ALA A 68 8.73 6.78 40.84
N PRO A 69 8.85 5.82 41.79
CA PRO A 69 10.16 5.40 42.30
C PRO A 69 11.06 4.69 41.27
N TYR A 70 10.50 4.23 40.15
CA TYR A 70 11.19 3.36 39.18
C TYR A 70 11.46 4.04 37.83
N LEU A 71 11.04 5.30 37.66
CA LEU A 71 11.25 6.06 36.42
C LEU A 71 12.70 6.57 36.35
N THR A 72 13.33 6.44 35.18
CA THR A 72 14.73 6.76 34.95
C THR A 72 14.90 7.67 33.74
N ASP A 73 14.68 7.16 32.53
CA ASP A 73 14.79 7.89 31.27
C ASP A 73 13.74 7.42 30.26
N LYS A 74 13.24 8.36 29.44
CA LYS A 74 12.20 8.12 28.43
C LYS A 74 12.55 7.09 27.35
N LYS A 75 13.82 6.68 27.21
CA LYS A 75 14.27 5.65 26.26
C LYS A 75 14.34 4.25 26.89
N GLN A 76 14.35 4.15 28.22
CA GLN A 76 14.49 2.88 28.95
C GLN A 76 13.22 2.52 29.72
N ASP A 77 12.46 3.52 30.17
CA ASP A 77 11.23 3.30 30.93
C ASP A 77 10.13 2.67 30.06
N PRO A 78 9.38 1.68 30.58
CA PRO A 78 8.30 1.04 29.84
C PRO A 78 7.18 2.02 29.54
N ALA A 79 6.41 1.74 28.49
CA ALA A 79 5.21 2.51 28.19
C ALA A 79 4.14 2.27 29.26
N VAL A 80 3.71 3.34 29.94
CA VAL A 80 2.65 3.24 30.95
C VAL A 80 1.41 3.99 30.47
N VAL A 81 0.29 3.28 30.51
CA VAL A 81 -1.04 3.80 30.19
C VAL A 81 -1.95 3.59 31.39
N ASN A 82 -2.79 4.58 31.71
CA ASN A 82 -3.82 4.47 32.75
C ASN A 82 -5.22 4.44 32.13
N MET A 83 -6.11 3.60 32.65
CA MET A 83 -7.53 3.58 32.36
C MET A 83 -8.31 3.72 33.66
N ASP A 84 -9.42 4.46 33.65
CA ASP A 84 -10.38 4.36 34.75
C ASP A 84 -11.11 3.00 34.71
N ASP A 85 -11.63 2.58 35.85
CA ASP A 85 -12.29 1.28 36.00
C ASP A 85 -13.69 1.20 35.35
N HIS A 86 -14.20 2.32 34.84
CA HIS A 86 -15.38 2.37 33.98
C HIS A 86 -15.03 2.28 32.48
N GLY A 87 -13.74 2.32 32.13
CA GLY A 87 -13.29 2.29 30.73
C GLY A 87 -13.74 3.53 29.96
N THR A 88 -13.81 4.69 30.61
CA THR A 88 -14.23 5.94 29.97
C THR A 88 -13.09 6.61 29.23
N PHE A 89 -11.90 6.62 29.83
CA PHE A 89 -10.72 7.31 29.37
C PHE A 89 -9.49 6.39 29.40
N VAL A 90 -8.57 6.62 28.46
CA VAL A 90 -7.26 5.97 28.40
C VAL A 90 -6.17 7.03 28.30
N GLN A 91 -5.38 7.22 29.35
CA GLN A 91 -4.37 8.26 29.42
C GLN A 91 -2.98 7.69 29.17
N SER A 92 -2.23 8.30 28.24
CA SER A 92 -0.79 8.07 28.14
C SER A 92 -0.09 8.75 29.32
N VAL A 93 0.67 8.00 30.11
CA VAL A 93 1.25 8.49 31.38
C VAL A 93 2.74 8.79 31.24
N VAL A 94 3.55 7.79 30.83
CA VAL A 94 4.99 7.96 30.58
C VAL A 94 5.43 7.19 29.34
N SER A 95 6.57 7.61 28.77
CA SER A 95 7.14 7.05 27.54
C SER A 95 6.17 7.11 26.33
N GLY A 96 5.53 8.27 26.16
CA GLY A 96 4.50 8.53 25.15
C GLY A 96 4.88 8.19 23.70
N HIS A 97 5.95 8.80 23.19
CA HIS A 97 6.39 8.64 21.80
C HIS A 97 7.31 7.42 21.63
N VAL A 98 8.55 7.52 22.10
CA VAL A 98 9.59 6.49 21.88
C VAL A 98 9.21 5.15 22.53
N GLY A 99 8.60 5.17 23.73
CA GLY A 99 8.16 3.94 24.39
C GLY A 99 6.80 3.40 23.92
N GLY A 100 6.05 4.16 23.10
CA GLY A 100 4.79 3.69 22.51
C GLY A 100 3.54 3.79 23.38
N ALA A 101 3.55 4.55 24.48
CA ALA A 101 2.36 4.68 25.34
C ALA A 101 1.19 5.40 24.63
N ASN A 102 1.48 6.33 23.70
CA ASN A 102 0.43 6.99 22.89
C ASN A 102 -0.26 6.00 21.95
N GLU A 103 0.51 5.13 21.28
CA GLU A 103 -0.04 4.09 20.41
C GLU A 103 -0.85 3.07 21.20
N LEU A 104 -0.34 2.65 22.37
CA LEU A 104 -1.02 1.73 23.27
C LEU A 104 -2.35 2.31 23.78
N ALA A 105 -2.39 3.60 24.13
CA ALA A 105 -3.61 4.27 24.56
C ALA A 105 -4.69 4.24 23.47
N ASN A 106 -4.33 4.49 22.21
CA ASN A 106 -5.25 4.39 21.07
C ASN A 106 -5.74 2.96 20.82
N LYS A 107 -4.86 1.96 20.94
CA LYS A 107 -5.23 0.55 20.78
C LYS A 107 -6.22 0.10 21.86
N LEU A 108 -5.98 0.48 23.11
CA LEU A 108 -6.88 0.18 24.23
C LEU A 108 -8.22 0.91 24.09
N ALA A 109 -8.21 2.17 23.65
CA ALA A 109 -9.42 2.92 23.33
C ALA A 109 -10.29 2.20 22.29
N ASN A 110 -9.70 1.76 21.17
CA ASN A 110 -10.42 1.01 20.13
C ASN A 110 -11.01 -0.33 20.64
N ALA A 111 -10.29 -1.03 21.52
CA ALA A 111 -10.74 -2.32 22.07
C ALA A 111 -11.87 -2.18 23.10
N THR A 112 -11.93 -1.05 23.81
CA THR A 112 -12.82 -0.87 24.96
C THR A 112 -13.96 0.14 24.72
N GLY A 113 -13.81 1.01 23.72
CA GLY A 113 -14.71 2.15 23.47
C GLY A 113 -14.37 3.39 24.30
N ALA A 114 -13.24 3.38 25.01
CA ALA A 114 -12.77 4.49 25.84
C ALA A 114 -12.21 5.66 24.99
N LEU A 115 -12.19 6.87 25.54
CA LEU A 115 -11.60 8.06 24.90
C LEU A 115 -10.09 8.16 25.22
N PRO A 116 -9.20 8.20 24.22
CA PRO A 116 -7.77 8.40 24.49
C PRO A 116 -7.47 9.85 24.90
N VAL A 117 -6.59 10.02 25.88
CA VAL A 117 -6.11 11.31 26.39
C VAL A 117 -4.58 11.35 26.20
N ILE A 118 -4.14 12.10 25.19
CA ILE A 118 -2.74 12.26 24.79
C ILE A 118 -2.42 13.76 24.78
N THR A 119 -1.38 14.19 25.50
CA THR A 119 -1.11 15.61 25.79
C THR A 119 0.27 16.11 25.33
N THR A 120 1.01 15.32 24.56
CA THR A 120 2.35 15.68 24.08
C THR A 120 2.29 16.76 23.00
N SER A 121 3.18 17.78 23.07
CA SER A 121 3.11 18.98 22.21
C SER A 121 3.19 18.69 20.70
N SER A 122 3.93 17.67 20.29
CA SER A 122 3.98 17.18 18.90
C SER A 122 2.64 16.61 18.45
N ASP A 123 1.91 15.88 19.32
CA ASP A 123 0.56 15.38 19.03
C ASP A 123 -0.49 16.51 19.06
N ILE A 124 -0.37 17.46 20.00
CA ILE A 124 -1.30 18.61 20.11
C ILE A 124 -1.21 19.49 18.86
N GLN A 125 -0.01 19.65 18.28
CA GLN A 125 0.20 20.42 17.06
C GLN A 125 0.12 19.58 15.76
N GLN A 126 -0.05 18.25 15.87
CA GLN A 126 0.02 17.31 14.75
C GLN A 126 1.31 17.45 13.90
N LEU A 127 2.42 17.86 14.53
CA LEU A 127 3.71 18.00 13.86
C LEU A 127 4.50 16.69 13.90
N TRP A 128 5.37 16.51 12.92
CA TRP A 128 6.28 15.36 12.88
C TRP A 128 7.28 15.36 14.03
N ALA A 129 7.43 14.22 14.69
CA ALA A 129 8.55 13.94 15.57
C ALA A 129 9.79 13.61 14.73
N LEU A 130 10.56 14.63 14.36
CA LEU A 130 11.74 14.49 13.47
C LEU A 130 12.76 13.46 14.01
N ASP A 131 12.93 13.38 15.32
CA ASP A 131 13.85 12.42 15.96
C ASP A 131 13.41 10.95 15.83
N THR A 132 12.13 10.67 15.57
CA THR A 132 11.61 9.30 15.45
C THR A 132 11.40 8.84 14.02
N LEU A 133 11.34 9.76 13.05
CA LEU A 133 11.07 9.43 11.64
C LEU A 133 12.04 8.38 11.07
N ALA A 134 13.33 8.52 11.41
CA ALA A 134 14.36 7.60 10.95
C ALA A 134 14.09 6.15 11.41
N ALA A 135 13.80 5.95 12.70
CA ALA A 135 13.47 4.63 13.23
C ALA A 135 12.12 4.12 12.69
N GLN A 136 11.13 5.01 12.57
CA GLN A 136 9.78 4.67 12.09
C GLN A 136 9.78 4.13 10.65
N PHE A 137 10.60 4.71 9.77
CA PHE A 137 10.63 4.39 8.34
C PHE A 137 11.90 3.65 7.90
N ASN A 138 12.72 3.18 8.84
CA ASN A 138 13.97 2.49 8.57
C ASN A 138 14.96 3.31 7.72
N TRP A 139 15.13 4.58 8.07
CA TRP A 139 16.13 5.48 7.51
C TRP A 139 17.29 5.70 8.48
N LYS A 140 18.42 6.18 7.98
CA LYS A 140 19.55 6.63 8.80
C LYS A 140 19.58 8.17 8.83
N ALA A 141 19.60 8.78 10.01
CA ALA A 141 19.62 10.24 10.15
C ALA A 141 21.04 10.81 10.25
N SER A 142 21.22 12.08 9.87
CA SER A 142 22.42 12.86 10.19
C SER A 142 22.56 13.12 11.71
N SER A 143 23.78 13.22 12.21
CA SER A 143 24.14 13.07 13.63
C SER A 143 23.88 14.28 14.56
N ASP A 144 23.39 15.42 14.07
CA ASP A 144 22.95 16.55 14.92
C ASP A 144 21.55 17.04 14.51
N LEU A 145 20.61 16.97 15.46
CA LEU A 145 19.17 17.19 15.26
C LEU A 145 18.63 18.39 16.05
N ASN A 146 19.37 18.90 17.04
CA ASN A 146 18.78 19.78 18.07
C ASN A 146 18.36 21.14 17.49
N GLN A 147 19.19 21.73 16.63
CA GLN A 147 18.88 23.00 15.99
C GLN A 147 17.69 22.86 15.02
N GLN A 148 17.65 21.78 14.25
CA GLN A 148 16.64 21.49 13.23
C GLN A 148 15.27 21.23 13.87
N ILE A 149 15.24 20.43 14.95
CA ILE A 149 14.03 20.20 15.75
C ILE A 149 13.48 21.53 16.29
N SER A 150 14.37 22.38 16.84
CA SER A 150 13.96 23.69 17.35
C SER A 150 13.36 24.57 16.26
N LEU A 151 13.98 24.65 15.07
CA LEU A 151 13.45 25.41 13.94
C LEU A 151 12.08 24.89 13.49
N PHE A 152 11.90 23.57 13.43
CA PHE A 152 10.66 22.93 12.98
C PHE A 152 9.50 23.13 13.96
N VAL A 153 9.71 22.92 15.25
CA VAL A 153 8.68 23.12 16.30
C VAL A 153 8.28 24.60 16.44
N ASN A 154 9.15 25.52 16.03
CA ASN A 154 8.84 26.95 15.93
C ASN A 154 8.21 27.37 14.59
N ASN A 155 7.72 26.40 13.79
CA ASN A 155 7.03 26.61 12.51
C ASN A 155 7.81 27.46 11.50
N LYS A 156 9.15 27.35 11.50
CA LYS A 156 9.95 28.09 10.53
C LYS A 156 9.70 27.55 9.11
N PRO A 157 9.68 28.41 8.08
CA PRO A 157 9.52 27.98 6.70
C PRO A 157 10.53 26.88 6.37
N THR A 158 10.03 25.72 5.97
CA THR A 158 10.83 24.50 5.79
C THR A 158 10.67 23.99 4.36
N ALA A 159 11.80 23.79 3.68
CA ALA A 159 11.82 23.04 2.43
C ALA A 159 11.98 21.55 2.74
N LEU A 160 11.12 20.73 2.15
CA LEU A 160 11.19 19.28 2.22
C LEU A 160 11.50 18.71 0.84
N LEU A 161 12.66 18.07 0.68
CA LEU A 161 12.98 17.28 -0.51
C LEU A 161 12.65 15.81 -0.28
N LEU A 162 11.86 15.24 -1.19
CA LEU A 162 11.60 13.81 -1.27
C LEU A 162 11.99 13.35 -2.67
N ASP A 163 13.26 13.06 -2.93
CA ASP A 163 13.72 12.62 -4.26
C ASP A 163 13.60 11.09 -4.45
N ILE A 164 13.09 10.40 -3.42
CA ILE A 164 12.69 8.99 -3.43
C ILE A 164 11.22 8.81 -3.05
N LYS A 165 10.70 7.62 -3.35
CA LYS A 165 9.35 7.18 -2.99
C LYS A 165 9.40 5.95 -2.08
N ASP A 166 8.96 6.10 -0.85
CA ASP A 166 8.68 4.97 0.04
C ASP A 166 7.46 5.26 0.93
N LYS A 167 7.19 4.37 1.89
CA LYS A 167 6.07 4.56 2.83
C LYS A 167 6.21 5.82 3.69
N GLY A 168 7.44 6.19 4.05
CA GLY A 168 7.71 7.36 4.86
C GLY A 168 7.60 8.66 4.05
N THR A 169 8.10 8.70 2.83
CA THR A 169 7.93 9.89 1.97
C THR A 169 6.45 10.13 1.65
N LEU A 170 5.67 9.07 1.38
CA LEU A 170 4.22 9.18 1.20
C LEU A 170 3.51 9.71 2.46
N TYR A 171 3.94 9.25 3.64
CA TYR A 171 3.44 9.77 4.91
C TYR A 171 3.75 11.27 5.05
N LEU A 172 4.98 11.69 4.76
CA LEU A 172 5.39 13.10 4.86
C LEU A 172 4.64 13.97 3.84
N GLU A 173 4.46 13.53 2.59
CA GLU A 173 3.67 14.31 1.61
C GLU A 173 2.25 14.58 2.09
N LYS A 174 1.60 13.54 2.61
CA LYS A 174 0.21 13.59 3.03
C LYS A 174 0.00 14.37 4.33
N SER A 175 0.95 14.28 5.25
CA SER A 175 0.83 14.85 6.60
C SER A 175 1.61 16.15 6.79
N LYS A 176 2.10 16.78 5.71
CA LYS A 176 2.94 17.97 5.81
C LYS A 176 2.23 19.14 6.49
N PRO A 177 2.86 19.77 7.50
CA PRO A 177 2.38 21.02 8.05
C PRO A 177 2.31 22.14 7.00
N SER A 178 1.46 23.14 7.21
CA SER A 178 1.24 24.22 6.25
C SER A 178 2.46 25.12 5.99
N PHE A 179 3.46 25.11 6.87
CA PHE A 179 4.73 25.84 6.72
C PHE A 179 5.83 25.03 6.04
N VAL A 180 5.52 23.82 5.58
CA VAL A 180 6.42 22.92 4.87
C VAL A 180 6.05 22.87 3.39
N ASP A 181 6.97 23.32 2.55
CA ASP A 181 6.86 23.23 1.09
C ASP A 181 7.62 21.99 0.61
N CYS A 182 6.96 21.14 -0.19
CA CYS A 182 7.49 19.86 -0.64
C CYS A 182 8.00 19.97 -2.07
N TYR A 183 9.17 19.39 -2.31
CA TYR A 183 9.90 19.37 -3.58
C TYR A 183 10.35 17.96 -3.91
N TYR A 184 10.51 17.69 -5.20
CA TYR A 184 10.95 16.39 -5.73
C TYR A 184 12.27 16.48 -6.50
N ASP A 185 12.65 17.70 -6.88
CA ASP A 185 13.97 18.02 -7.42
C ASP A 185 14.64 19.07 -6.54
N TYR A 186 15.89 18.80 -6.16
CA TYR A 186 16.72 19.72 -5.39
C TYR A 186 16.92 21.05 -6.12
N GLN A 187 16.97 21.03 -7.46
CA GLN A 187 17.23 22.23 -8.28
C GLN A 187 16.06 23.24 -8.26
N GLU A 188 14.85 22.80 -7.90
CA GLU A 188 13.66 23.65 -7.84
C GLU A 188 13.57 24.44 -6.52
N ILE A 189 14.45 24.16 -5.56
CA ILE A 189 14.39 24.75 -4.22
C ILE A 189 15.08 26.12 -4.19
N ASP A 190 14.29 27.17 -4.01
CA ASP A 190 14.80 28.49 -3.66
C ASP A 190 15.04 28.60 -2.15
N PHE A 191 16.26 28.31 -1.71
CA PHE A 191 16.67 28.31 -0.30
C PHE A 191 16.53 29.67 0.39
N SER A 192 16.42 30.79 -0.35
CA SER A 192 16.25 32.12 0.27
C SER A 192 14.92 32.26 1.02
N ARG A 193 13.94 31.39 0.73
CA ARG A 193 12.60 31.38 1.34
C ARG A 193 12.51 30.57 2.63
N TYR A 194 13.54 29.79 2.95
CA TYR A 194 13.47 28.76 3.98
C TYR A 194 14.53 28.96 5.06
N SER A 195 14.20 28.56 6.30
CA SER A 195 15.13 28.55 7.42
C SER A 195 15.61 27.14 7.78
N LEU A 196 14.94 26.12 7.27
CA LEU A 196 15.25 24.71 7.49
C LEU A 196 15.10 23.93 6.18
N PHE A 197 16.03 23.03 5.93
CA PHE A 197 15.94 22.03 4.88
C PHE A 197 15.82 20.64 5.48
N ILE A 198 14.87 19.84 5.01
CA ILE A 198 14.74 18.42 5.34
C ILE A 198 14.79 17.64 4.03
N ALA A 199 15.57 16.57 3.97
CA ALA A 199 15.63 15.71 2.81
C ALA A 199 15.50 14.24 3.20
N VAL A 200 14.65 13.49 2.50
CA VAL A 200 14.68 12.03 2.47
C VAL A 200 15.27 11.62 1.12
N THR A 201 16.50 11.09 1.14
CA THR A 201 17.29 10.92 -0.09
C THR A 201 18.29 9.77 0.01
N TYR A 202 18.91 9.43 -1.11
CA TYR A 202 20.13 8.60 -1.18
C TYR A 202 21.38 9.38 -1.59
N LYS A 203 21.24 10.67 -1.86
CA LYS A 203 22.30 11.55 -2.34
C LYS A 203 22.85 12.43 -1.22
N ILE A 204 24.07 12.90 -1.41
CA ILE A 204 24.72 13.90 -0.58
C ILE A 204 24.44 15.26 -1.21
N TYR A 205 23.72 16.11 -0.49
CA TYR A 205 23.44 17.49 -0.88
C TYR A 205 24.15 18.47 0.05
N GLU A 206 24.54 19.62 -0.51
CA GLU A 206 25.10 20.75 0.24
C GLU A 206 24.14 21.92 0.18
N ALA A 207 23.27 22.02 1.19
CA ALA A 207 22.32 23.12 1.31
C ALA A 207 22.94 24.28 2.13
N PRO A 208 22.65 25.55 1.75
CA PRO A 208 23.24 26.73 2.40
C PRO A 208 22.58 27.11 3.74
N ILE A 209 21.65 26.30 4.24
CA ILE A 209 20.86 26.54 5.45
C ILE A 209 20.92 25.32 6.38
N PRO A 210 20.53 25.45 7.67
CA PRO A 210 20.42 24.30 8.57
C PRO A 210 19.62 23.17 7.93
N SER A 211 20.18 21.97 7.94
CA SER A 211 19.68 20.84 7.15
C SER A 211 19.58 19.57 7.98
N LEU A 212 18.57 18.75 7.68
CA LEU A 212 18.34 17.44 8.24
C LEU A 212 18.19 16.41 7.12
N TYR A 213 19.06 15.41 7.11
CA TYR A 213 19.04 14.34 6.11
C TYR A 213 18.58 13.03 6.73
N TYR A 214 17.61 12.39 6.07
CA TYR A 214 17.25 10.99 6.26
C TYR A 214 17.68 10.21 5.03
N TYR A 215 18.57 9.25 5.24
CA TYR A 215 19.12 8.39 4.21
C TYR A 215 18.32 7.09 4.13
N ALA A 216 17.54 6.94 3.07
CA ALA A 216 16.73 5.75 2.84
C ALA A 216 17.61 4.61 2.27
N PRO A 217 17.53 3.38 2.80
CA PRO A 217 18.34 2.26 2.33
C PRO A 217 17.78 1.72 1.00
N VAL A 218 18.20 2.33 -0.12
CA VAL A 218 17.68 2.04 -1.47
C VAL A 218 18.77 1.75 -2.51
N LEU A 219 20.05 1.90 -2.15
CA LEU A 219 21.19 1.63 -3.03
C LEU A 219 21.61 0.17 -2.96
N ASN A 220 21.56 -0.53 -4.09
CA ASN A 220 22.01 -1.90 -4.23
C ASN A 220 23.35 -1.92 -4.98
N ILE A 221 24.35 -2.54 -4.36
CA ILE A 221 25.72 -2.53 -4.85
C ILE A 221 26.02 -3.90 -5.42
N GLY A 222 26.37 -3.97 -6.70
CA GLY A 222 26.91 -5.19 -7.29
C GLY A 222 28.43 -5.10 -7.40
N MET A 223 29.14 -6.09 -6.88
CA MET A 223 30.60 -6.10 -6.85
C MET A 223 31.23 -7.40 -7.37
N GLY A 224 32.42 -7.26 -7.95
CA GLY A 224 33.31 -8.37 -8.29
C GLY A 224 34.75 -8.01 -7.96
N CYS A 225 35.60 -8.97 -7.63
CA CYS A 225 36.98 -8.70 -7.23
C CYS A 225 37.93 -9.86 -7.53
N SER A 226 39.23 -9.57 -7.54
CA SER A 226 40.28 -10.57 -7.35
C SER A 226 40.10 -11.27 -6.00
N ARG A 227 40.54 -12.54 -5.87
CA ARG A 227 40.53 -13.26 -4.59
C ARG A 227 41.45 -12.61 -3.55
N ASP A 228 41.05 -12.73 -2.28
CA ASP A 228 41.79 -12.29 -1.10
C ASP A 228 42.06 -10.78 -1.11
N ILE A 229 41.15 -9.99 -1.68
CA ILE A 229 41.34 -8.53 -1.75
C ILE A 229 41.37 -7.94 -0.33
N GLU A 230 42.19 -6.91 -0.10
CA GLU A 230 42.37 -6.36 1.24
C GLU A 230 41.12 -5.59 1.70
N SER A 231 40.51 -6.00 2.83
CA SER A 231 39.26 -5.43 3.35
C SER A 231 39.32 -3.91 3.55
N ASP A 232 40.42 -3.41 4.14
CA ASP A 232 40.59 -1.97 4.41
C ASP A 232 40.67 -1.14 3.12
N LEU A 233 41.45 -1.61 2.14
CA LEU A 233 41.60 -0.93 0.85
C LEU A 233 40.31 -1.00 0.03
N LEU A 234 39.55 -2.09 0.13
CA LEU A 234 38.24 -2.20 -0.51
C LEU A 234 37.26 -1.21 0.12
N LEU A 235 37.20 -1.10 1.44
CA LEU A 235 36.31 -0.19 2.16
C LEU A 235 36.64 1.29 1.83
N GLU A 236 37.92 1.66 1.86
CA GLU A 236 38.37 3.00 1.48
C GLU A 236 37.98 3.32 0.02
N SER A 237 38.26 2.40 -0.90
CA SER A 237 37.90 2.57 -2.32
C SER A 237 36.40 2.65 -2.54
N PHE A 238 35.61 1.84 -1.83
CA PHE A 238 34.16 1.82 -1.90
C PHE A 238 33.56 3.16 -1.43
N THR A 239 33.97 3.62 -0.25
CA THR A 239 33.47 4.88 0.32
C THR A 239 33.86 6.09 -0.52
N SER A 240 35.10 6.15 -1.03
CA SER A 240 35.54 7.20 -1.97
C SER A 240 34.68 7.21 -3.23
N ARG A 241 34.40 6.04 -3.82
CA ARG A 241 33.60 5.94 -5.05
C ARG A 241 32.17 6.42 -4.87
N LEU A 242 31.54 6.13 -3.72
CA LEU A 242 30.22 6.63 -3.40
C LEU A 242 30.24 8.16 -3.21
N ALA A 243 31.24 8.69 -2.49
CA ALA A 243 31.39 10.12 -2.28
C ALA A 243 31.61 10.90 -3.60
N GLU A 244 32.43 10.37 -4.51
CA GLU A 244 32.65 10.91 -5.86
C GLU A 244 31.37 10.95 -6.71
N GLN A 245 30.38 10.11 -6.38
CA GLN A 245 29.07 10.10 -7.02
C GLN A 245 28.00 10.84 -6.22
N GLN A 246 28.41 11.53 -5.14
CA GLN A 246 27.50 12.19 -4.21
C GLN A 246 26.43 11.23 -3.67
N LEU A 247 26.81 9.99 -3.37
CA LEU A 247 25.93 8.96 -2.83
C LEU A 247 26.22 8.74 -1.35
N ALA A 248 25.17 8.72 -0.54
CA ALA A 248 25.30 8.50 0.88
C ALA A 248 25.52 7.01 1.18
N VAL A 249 26.63 6.66 1.82
CA VAL A 249 26.97 5.30 2.25
C VAL A 249 25.86 4.72 3.16
N GLN A 250 25.20 5.58 3.92
CA GLN A 250 24.05 5.23 4.76
C GLN A 250 22.87 4.65 3.98
N SER A 251 22.75 4.98 2.68
CA SER A 251 21.66 4.55 1.81
C SER A 251 21.91 3.21 1.15
N VAL A 252 23.05 2.57 1.43
CA VAL A 252 23.34 1.22 0.96
C VAL A 252 22.43 0.23 1.65
N LYS A 253 21.70 -0.54 0.85
CA LYS A 253 20.72 -1.53 1.27
C LYS A 253 21.27 -2.95 1.25
N ALA A 254 22.02 -3.31 0.21
CA ALA A 254 22.51 -4.66 0.00
C ALA A 254 23.76 -4.70 -0.88
N LEU A 255 24.57 -5.73 -0.68
CA LEU A 255 25.74 -6.07 -1.48
C LEU A 255 25.50 -7.37 -2.25
N GLY A 256 25.81 -7.38 -3.54
CA GLY A 256 25.59 -8.49 -4.45
C GLY A 256 26.87 -8.96 -5.13
N SER A 257 27.05 -10.28 -5.29
CA SER A 257 28.12 -10.85 -6.11
C SER A 257 27.74 -12.23 -6.69
N ILE A 258 28.69 -12.93 -7.28
CA ILE A 258 28.53 -14.31 -7.76
C ILE A 258 28.74 -15.32 -6.62
N ASP A 259 28.06 -16.46 -6.66
CA ASP A 259 28.12 -17.55 -5.66
C ASP A 259 29.53 -18.05 -5.35
N VAL A 260 30.43 -18.09 -6.32
CA VAL A 260 31.84 -18.44 -6.10
C VAL A 260 32.46 -17.51 -5.05
N LYS A 261 31.97 -16.28 -4.88
CA LYS A 261 32.47 -15.26 -3.94
C LYS A 261 31.78 -15.26 -2.57
N TYR A 262 30.99 -16.28 -2.23
CA TYR A 262 30.29 -16.37 -0.94
C TYR A 262 31.19 -16.26 0.30
N ASP A 263 32.46 -16.65 0.17
CA ASP A 263 33.46 -16.71 1.24
C ASP A 263 34.52 -15.59 1.16
N GLU A 264 34.34 -14.58 0.29
CA GLU A 264 35.29 -13.49 0.16
C GLU A 264 35.28 -12.59 1.42
N ALA A 265 36.35 -12.65 2.20
CA ALA A 265 36.49 -11.94 3.47
C ALA A 265 36.18 -10.43 3.35
N ALA A 266 36.71 -9.76 2.33
CA ALA A 266 36.48 -8.33 2.15
C ALA A 266 35.01 -7.95 1.88
N PHE A 267 34.23 -8.80 1.21
CA PHE A 267 32.79 -8.56 1.02
C PHE A 267 32.00 -8.83 2.29
N ILE A 268 32.36 -9.87 3.04
CA ILE A 268 31.77 -10.16 4.36
C ILE A 268 32.06 -9.02 5.34
N ASP A 269 33.29 -8.51 5.37
CA ASP A 269 33.70 -7.42 6.24
C ASP A 269 32.99 -6.12 5.87
N LEU A 270 32.87 -5.80 4.57
CA LEU A 270 32.11 -4.64 4.09
C LEU A 270 30.63 -4.74 4.46
N SER A 271 30.02 -5.91 4.29
CA SER A 271 28.62 -6.18 4.66
C SER A 271 28.39 -5.99 6.17
N LYS A 272 29.30 -6.49 7.01
CA LYS A 272 29.25 -6.28 8.47
C LYS A 272 29.45 -4.83 8.86
N TYR A 273 30.39 -4.14 8.22
CA TYR A 273 30.67 -2.73 8.48
C TYR A 273 29.45 -1.83 8.20
N LEU A 274 28.73 -2.12 7.11
CA LEU A 274 27.54 -1.36 6.70
C LEU A 274 26.24 -1.82 7.37
N ASP A 275 26.26 -2.98 8.01
CA ASP A 275 25.10 -3.71 8.56
C ASP A 275 24.04 -3.99 7.49
N ILE A 276 24.46 -4.64 6.39
CA ILE A 276 23.62 -4.95 5.23
C ILE A 276 23.77 -6.42 4.81
N PRO A 277 22.75 -7.03 4.18
CA PRO A 277 22.88 -8.36 3.60
C PRO A 277 23.92 -8.42 2.46
N PHE A 278 24.73 -9.47 2.47
CA PHE A 278 25.52 -9.92 1.33
C PHE A 278 24.82 -11.09 0.64
N VAL A 279 24.46 -10.90 -0.62
CA VAL A 279 23.72 -11.86 -1.44
C VAL A 279 24.59 -12.32 -2.60
N THR A 280 24.58 -13.61 -2.87
CA THR A 280 25.28 -14.17 -4.03
C THR A 280 24.32 -14.86 -4.99
N TYR A 281 24.65 -14.77 -6.28
CA TYR A 281 23.85 -15.33 -7.36
C TYR A 281 24.63 -16.35 -8.17
N THR A 282 23.93 -17.34 -8.68
CA THR A 282 24.47 -18.30 -9.65
C THR A 282 24.75 -17.63 -11.00
N ALA A 283 25.58 -18.27 -11.83
CA ALA A 283 25.86 -17.78 -13.17
C ALA A 283 24.60 -17.64 -14.05
N ASP A 284 23.65 -18.58 -13.92
CA ASP A 284 22.40 -18.57 -14.68
C ASP A 284 21.50 -17.40 -14.27
N GLU A 285 21.39 -17.12 -12.98
CA GLU A 285 20.66 -15.95 -12.47
C GLU A 285 21.26 -14.65 -13.00
N LEU A 286 22.59 -14.52 -12.98
CA LEU A 286 23.27 -13.32 -13.49
C LEU A 286 23.10 -13.15 -15.01
N ASN A 287 23.13 -14.23 -15.77
CA ASN A 287 22.94 -14.20 -17.23
C ASN A 287 21.48 -13.96 -17.66
N SER A 288 20.52 -14.05 -16.74
CA SER A 288 19.14 -13.62 -17.01
C SER A 288 19.01 -12.10 -17.25
N GLN A 289 20.03 -11.33 -16.88
CA GLN A 289 20.05 -9.88 -17.02
C GLN A 289 20.79 -9.45 -18.29
N THR A 290 20.20 -8.53 -19.03
CA THR A 290 20.89 -7.82 -20.12
C THR A 290 21.77 -6.72 -19.54
N VAL A 291 23.08 -6.92 -19.61
CA VAL A 291 24.07 -5.98 -19.05
C VAL A 291 24.61 -5.03 -20.12
N LEU A 292 25.03 -3.83 -19.70
CA LEU A 292 25.53 -2.79 -20.60
C LEU A 292 27.01 -3.00 -20.94
N ASN A 293 27.81 -3.43 -19.96
CA ASN A 293 29.26 -3.56 -20.07
C ASN A 293 29.72 -5.01 -19.85
N PRO A 294 29.52 -5.91 -20.85
CA PRO A 294 29.99 -7.29 -20.76
C PRO A 294 31.50 -7.36 -20.65
N SER A 295 32.01 -8.42 -20.02
CA SER A 295 33.42 -8.59 -19.69
C SER A 295 33.95 -9.94 -20.14
N GLU A 296 34.74 -9.96 -21.20
CA GLU A 296 35.35 -11.17 -21.78
C GLU A 296 36.16 -11.98 -20.75
N VAL A 297 36.86 -11.31 -19.83
CA VAL A 297 37.64 -11.98 -18.76
C VAL A 297 36.73 -12.69 -17.75
N VAL A 298 35.55 -12.14 -17.48
CA VAL A 298 34.57 -12.74 -16.56
C VAL A 298 33.83 -13.86 -17.28
N MET A 299 33.46 -13.63 -18.55
CA MET A 299 32.83 -14.65 -19.39
C MET A 299 33.70 -15.89 -19.54
N SER A 300 34.99 -15.72 -19.82
CA SER A 300 35.91 -16.85 -19.98
C SER A 300 36.18 -17.62 -18.68
N LYS A 301 36.12 -16.97 -17.52
CA LYS A 301 36.41 -17.60 -16.22
C LYS A 301 35.20 -18.15 -15.49
N LEU A 302 34.07 -17.45 -15.59
CA LEU A 302 32.87 -17.69 -14.77
C LEU A 302 31.62 -17.92 -15.62
N GLY A 303 31.69 -17.78 -16.95
CA GLY A 303 30.54 -17.95 -17.83
C GLY A 303 29.49 -16.85 -17.72
N VAL A 304 29.83 -15.68 -17.14
CA VAL A 304 28.89 -14.57 -16.89
C VAL A 304 29.31 -13.32 -17.64
N HIS A 305 28.35 -12.60 -18.22
CA HIS A 305 28.61 -11.35 -18.94
C HIS A 305 29.14 -10.24 -18.02
N SER A 306 28.51 -10.00 -16.87
CA SER A 306 28.99 -9.04 -15.87
C SER A 306 28.45 -9.36 -14.49
N VAL A 307 29.34 -9.63 -13.52
CA VAL A 307 28.92 -9.90 -12.13
C VAL A 307 28.36 -8.63 -11.47
N SER A 308 29.08 -7.50 -11.56
CA SER A 308 28.70 -6.27 -10.86
C SER A 308 27.37 -5.69 -11.35
N GLU A 309 27.16 -5.61 -12.67
CA GLU A 309 25.92 -5.02 -13.20
C GLU A 309 24.72 -5.93 -12.95
N ALA A 310 24.83 -7.21 -13.30
CA ALA A 310 23.73 -8.15 -13.13
C ALA A 310 23.31 -8.32 -11.66
N SER A 311 24.27 -8.37 -10.73
CA SER A 311 23.95 -8.45 -9.30
C SER A 311 23.28 -7.17 -8.77
N ALA A 312 23.71 -5.98 -9.19
CA ALA A 312 23.03 -4.72 -8.83
C ALA A 312 21.59 -4.67 -9.37
N MET A 313 21.38 -5.12 -10.61
CA MET A 313 20.05 -5.17 -11.25
C MET A 313 19.13 -6.17 -10.55
N LEU A 314 19.61 -7.38 -10.25
CA LEU A 314 18.83 -8.41 -9.54
C LEU A 314 18.42 -7.95 -8.14
N LEU A 315 19.33 -7.34 -7.38
CA LEU A 315 19.04 -6.82 -6.05
C LEU A 315 18.00 -5.71 -6.06
N SER A 316 18.10 -4.77 -7.00
CA SER A 316 17.22 -3.61 -7.08
C SER A 316 15.87 -3.86 -7.75
N GLY A 317 15.77 -4.93 -8.55
CA GLY A 317 14.67 -5.14 -9.49
C GLY A 317 14.62 -4.08 -10.62
N SER A 318 15.67 -3.27 -10.76
CA SER A 318 15.79 -2.23 -11.78
C SER A 318 16.66 -2.71 -12.93
N LYS A 319 16.30 -2.33 -14.17
CA LYS A 319 17.16 -2.49 -15.34
C LYS A 319 18.13 -1.32 -15.53
N GLU A 320 17.88 -0.20 -14.85
CA GLU A 320 18.69 1.01 -14.94
C GLU A 320 19.73 1.02 -13.83
N LEU A 321 20.98 1.31 -14.21
CA LEU A 321 22.10 1.50 -13.30
C LEU A 321 22.30 2.99 -13.02
N LEU A 322 22.45 3.34 -11.75
CA LEU A 322 22.89 4.66 -11.33
C LEU A 322 24.39 4.85 -11.60
N LEU A 323 25.17 3.78 -11.44
CA LEU A 323 26.57 3.72 -11.81
C LEU A 323 26.81 2.42 -12.61
N GLU A 324 27.13 2.58 -13.89
CA GLU A 324 27.61 1.49 -14.73
C GLU A 324 28.94 0.94 -14.21
N LYS A 325 29.30 -0.27 -14.65
CA LYS A 325 30.51 -0.96 -14.19
C LYS A 325 31.77 -0.09 -14.22
N GLN A 326 32.31 0.21 -13.05
CA GLN A 326 33.62 0.81 -12.88
C GLN A 326 34.66 -0.26 -12.53
N LYS A 327 35.82 -0.23 -13.18
CA LYS A 327 36.96 -1.10 -12.86
C LYS A 327 37.97 -0.30 -12.04
N ILE A 328 38.24 -0.71 -10.82
CA ILE A 328 39.11 0.00 -9.88
C ILE A 328 40.32 -0.87 -9.54
N SER A 329 41.52 -0.28 -9.57
CA SER A 329 42.76 -0.92 -9.15
C SER A 329 43.21 -0.33 -7.83
N LEU A 330 43.49 -1.20 -6.86
CA LEU A 330 43.98 -0.80 -5.54
C LEU A 330 45.50 -0.60 -5.57
N SER A 331 46.04 0.04 -4.52
CA SER A 331 47.48 0.22 -4.33
C SER A 331 48.26 -1.10 -4.26
N SER A 332 47.60 -2.20 -3.86
CA SER A 332 48.16 -3.57 -3.89
C SER A 332 48.26 -4.18 -5.30
N GLY A 333 47.70 -3.52 -6.32
CA GLY A 333 47.59 -4.04 -7.69
C GLY A 333 46.39 -4.97 -7.92
N LYS A 334 45.68 -5.36 -6.85
CA LYS A 334 44.41 -6.10 -6.97
C LYS A 334 43.31 -5.20 -7.53
N LYS A 335 42.30 -5.82 -8.13
CA LYS A 335 41.22 -5.11 -8.82
C LYS A 335 39.86 -5.52 -8.29
N HIS A 336 38.96 -4.56 -8.25
CA HIS A 336 37.53 -4.80 -8.05
C HIS A 336 36.71 -4.03 -9.06
N THR A 337 35.44 -4.41 -9.16
CA THR A 337 34.45 -3.79 -10.01
C THR A 337 33.21 -3.49 -9.21
N ILE A 338 32.63 -2.32 -9.44
CA ILE A 338 31.42 -1.86 -8.78
C ILE A 338 30.41 -1.38 -9.81
N ALA A 339 29.13 -1.70 -9.58
CA ALA A 339 27.98 -1.08 -10.22
C ALA A 339 26.92 -0.80 -9.15
N ILE A 340 26.10 0.22 -9.36
CA ILE A 340 25.10 0.67 -8.37
C ILE A 340 23.75 0.82 -9.07
N ALA A 341 22.71 0.30 -8.44
CA ALA A 341 21.32 0.48 -8.86
C ALA A 341 20.46 0.94 -7.68
N VAL A 342 19.48 1.79 -7.94
CA VAL A 342 18.47 2.17 -6.94
C VAL A 342 17.32 1.17 -7.02
N ASP A 343 16.76 0.78 -5.88
CA ASP A 343 15.51 0.00 -5.82
C ASP A 343 14.46 0.57 -6.79
N LYS A 344 13.91 -0.26 -7.69
CA LYS A 344 12.91 0.18 -8.67
C LYS A 344 11.72 0.91 -8.01
N GLN A 345 11.29 0.42 -6.85
CA GLN A 345 10.16 0.96 -6.10
C GLN A 345 10.46 2.30 -5.42
N ALA A 346 11.74 2.59 -5.17
CA ALA A 346 12.17 3.83 -4.52
C ALA A 346 12.30 5.00 -5.50
N LEU A 347 12.39 4.71 -6.80
CA LEU A 347 12.47 5.76 -7.82
C LEU A 347 11.14 6.50 -7.94
N ARG A 348 11.19 7.83 -7.95
CA ARG A 348 10.06 8.68 -8.33
C ARG A 348 9.85 8.67 -9.84
N LYS A 349 9.49 7.50 -10.37
CA LYS A 349 9.04 7.34 -11.75
C LYS A 349 7.56 7.64 -11.86
N ALA A 350 7.18 8.21 -13.00
CA ALA A 350 5.79 8.27 -13.39
C ALA A 350 5.20 6.86 -13.43
N VAL A 351 3.91 6.77 -13.17
CA VAL A 351 3.17 5.51 -13.25
C VAL A 351 1.76 5.79 -13.72
N VAL A 352 1.23 4.90 -14.54
CA VAL A 352 -0.18 4.94 -14.98
C VAL A 352 -1.00 3.99 -14.12
N ALA A 353 -1.89 4.53 -13.30
CA ALA A 353 -2.88 3.76 -12.57
C ALA A 353 -4.18 3.69 -13.37
N ILE A 354 -4.55 2.48 -13.83
CA ILE A 354 -5.86 2.23 -14.44
C ILE A 354 -6.84 1.90 -13.33
N VAL A 355 -7.78 2.81 -13.05
CA VAL A 355 -8.63 2.74 -11.86
C VAL A 355 -10.08 2.46 -12.26
N GLY A 356 -10.67 1.43 -11.66
CA GLY A 356 -12.11 1.21 -11.70
C GLY A 356 -12.86 2.25 -10.86
N ALA A 357 -13.65 3.09 -11.52
CA ALA A 357 -14.42 4.18 -10.93
C ALA A 357 -15.61 3.69 -10.10
N GLY A 358 -16.05 2.44 -10.31
CA GLY A 358 -17.30 1.95 -9.78
C GLY A 358 -18.49 2.21 -10.73
N PRO A 359 -19.71 1.84 -10.31
CA PRO A 359 -20.89 1.78 -11.17
C PRO A 359 -21.55 3.15 -11.45
N GLY A 360 -21.24 4.18 -10.67
CA GLY A 360 -21.88 5.49 -10.80
C GLY A 360 -21.77 6.38 -9.56
N ASP A 361 -22.13 5.85 -8.39
CA ASP A 361 -21.94 6.59 -7.14
C ASP A 361 -20.45 6.79 -6.85
N ALA A 362 -20.04 8.04 -6.60
CA ALA A 362 -18.67 8.42 -6.31
C ALA A 362 -18.15 7.81 -4.99
N GLU A 363 -19.03 7.39 -4.07
CA GLU A 363 -18.64 6.68 -2.84
C GLU A 363 -18.31 5.20 -3.08
N LEU A 364 -18.71 4.64 -4.23
CA LEU A 364 -18.45 3.24 -4.59
C LEU A 364 -17.11 3.04 -5.30
N ILE A 365 -16.29 4.08 -5.45
CA ILE A 365 -14.88 3.91 -5.76
C ILE A 365 -14.16 3.24 -4.59
N SER A 366 -13.15 2.41 -4.89
CA SER A 366 -12.33 1.84 -3.82
C SER A 366 -11.54 2.93 -3.06
N VAL A 367 -11.22 2.68 -1.79
CA VAL A 367 -10.37 3.58 -0.98
C VAL A 367 -9.05 3.87 -1.70
N LYS A 368 -8.44 2.84 -2.31
CA LYS A 368 -7.21 2.99 -3.10
C LYS A 368 -7.44 3.86 -4.35
N GLY A 369 -8.56 3.66 -5.06
CA GLY A 369 -8.92 4.48 -6.22
C GLY A 369 -9.09 5.96 -5.86
N LYS A 370 -9.78 6.26 -4.75
CA LYS A 370 -9.92 7.63 -4.25
C LYS A 370 -8.57 8.27 -3.90
N GLN A 371 -7.72 7.57 -3.15
CA GLN A 371 -6.38 8.07 -2.78
C GLN A 371 -5.55 8.41 -4.01
N LEU A 372 -5.61 7.59 -5.06
CA LEU A 372 -4.89 7.87 -6.31
C LEU A 372 -5.43 9.10 -7.03
N LEU A 373 -6.75 9.35 -7.01
CA LEU A 373 -7.30 10.60 -7.55
C LEU A 373 -6.83 11.83 -6.75
N GLU A 374 -6.69 11.71 -5.43
CA GLU A 374 -6.14 12.76 -4.56
C GLU A 374 -4.65 13.04 -4.82
N GLU A 375 -3.90 12.05 -5.29
CA GLU A 375 -2.45 12.17 -5.56
C GLU A 375 -2.13 12.54 -7.03
N ALA A 376 -3.04 12.27 -7.96
CA ALA A 376 -2.78 12.37 -9.40
C ALA A 376 -2.45 13.78 -9.89
N ASP A 377 -1.47 13.88 -10.78
CA ASP A 377 -1.17 15.10 -11.54
C ASP A 377 -1.98 15.14 -12.86
N LEU A 378 -2.35 13.99 -13.39
CA LEU A 378 -3.25 13.83 -14.55
C LEU A 378 -4.36 12.83 -14.22
N ILE A 379 -5.61 13.25 -14.39
CA ILE A 379 -6.78 12.37 -14.34
C ILE A 379 -7.43 12.37 -15.72
N LEU A 380 -7.32 11.24 -16.42
CA LEU A 380 -7.94 11.01 -17.72
C LEU A 380 -9.12 10.05 -17.56
N TYR A 381 -10.35 10.56 -17.62
CA TYR A 381 -11.55 9.75 -17.37
C TYR A 381 -12.34 9.42 -18.64
N ALA A 382 -12.95 8.24 -18.67
CA ALA A 382 -13.69 7.72 -19.82
C ALA A 382 -15.14 8.24 -19.92
N GLY A 383 -15.31 9.51 -20.28
CA GLY A 383 -16.61 10.02 -20.74
C GLY A 383 -17.74 10.08 -19.71
N SER A 384 -18.97 10.05 -20.20
CA SER A 384 -20.21 10.18 -19.41
C SER A 384 -20.54 8.96 -18.53
N LEU A 385 -19.74 7.89 -18.61
CA LEU A 385 -19.89 6.68 -17.80
C LEU A 385 -19.14 6.77 -16.46
N VAL A 386 -18.42 7.87 -16.24
CA VAL A 386 -17.72 8.18 -14.98
C VAL A 386 -18.38 9.43 -14.38
N PRO A 387 -18.84 9.39 -13.12
CA PRO A 387 -19.44 10.55 -12.47
C PRO A 387 -18.44 11.70 -12.35
N LEU A 388 -18.90 12.92 -12.65
CA LEU A 388 -18.06 14.11 -12.54
C LEU A 388 -17.61 14.34 -11.09
N GLU A 389 -18.41 13.90 -10.12
CA GLU A 389 -18.13 13.98 -8.69
C GLU A 389 -16.80 13.32 -8.29
N LEU A 390 -16.34 12.27 -8.99
CA LEU A 390 -15.04 11.66 -8.74
C LEU A 390 -13.87 12.60 -9.07
N THR A 391 -14.06 13.52 -10.01
CA THR A 391 -13.03 14.50 -10.38
C THR A 391 -12.80 15.55 -9.29
N HIS A 392 -13.74 15.71 -8.34
CA HIS A 392 -13.59 16.64 -7.23
C HIS A 392 -12.56 16.18 -6.18
N TYR A 393 -12.14 14.91 -6.24
CA TYR A 393 -11.06 14.42 -5.38
C TYR A 393 -9.67 14.89 -5.82
N ALA A 394 -9.54 15.46 -7.02
CA ALA A 394 -8.26 15.90 -7.55
C ALA A 394 -7.60 16.97 -6.66
N LYS A 395 -6.27 16.86 -6.48
CA LYS A 395 -5.50 17.92 -5.81
C LYS A 395 -5.50 19.23 -6.62
N PRO A 396 -5.30 20.38 -5.96
CA PRO A 396 -5.05 21.64 -6.66
C PRO A 396 -3.90 21.50 -7.66
N GLY A 397 -4.10 21.99 -8.88
CA GLY A 397 -3.10 21.92 -9.96
C GLY A 397 -3.14 20.64 -10.81
N ALA A 398 -3.92 19.62 -10.42
CA ALA A 398 -4.12 18.43 -11.23
C ALA A 398 -4.81 18.76 -12.57
N ILE A 399 -4.33 18.17 -13.65
CA ILE A 399 -4.95 18.27 -14.97
C ILE A 399 -6.02 17.19 -15.10
N ILE A 400 -7.28 17.60 -15.29
CA ILE A 400 -8.40 16.69 -15.50
C ILE A 400 -8.83 16.77 -16.96
N ARG A 401 -8.97 15.61 -17.63
CA ARG A 401 -9.36 15.52 -19.04
C ARG A 401 -10.40 14.42 -19.27
N ASN A 402 -11.40 14.75 -20.07
CA ASN A 402 -12.39 13.81 -20.57
C ASN A 402 -11.86 13.17 -21.87
N SER A 403 -11.72 11.85 -21.90
CA SER A 403 -11.22 11.13 -23.06
C SER A 403 -12.30 10.74 -24.08
N ALA A 404 -13.58 11.05 -23.86
CA ALA A 404 -14.67 10.57 -24.72
C ALA A 404 -14.55 10.99 -26.19
N SER A 405 -13.93 12.15 -26.45
CA SER A 405 -13.70 12.67 -27.81
C SER A 405 -12.29 12.42 -28.33
N MET A 406 -11.43 11.75 -27.56
CA MET A 406 -10.01 11.57 -27.88
C MET A 406 -9.77 10.23 -28.57
N THR A 407 -8.91 10.20 -29.59
CA THR A 407 -8.39 8.94 -30.14
C THR A 407 -7.45 8.26 -29.14
N LEU A 408 -7.10 6.99 -29.38
CA LEU A 408 -6.14 6.28 -28.54
C LEU A 408 -4.78 7.00 -28.56
N GLU A 409 -4.32 7.44 -29.72
CA GLU A 409 -3.04 8.12 -29.91
C GLU A 409 -2.99 9.45 -29.15
N GLU A 410 -4.08 10.23 -29.17
CA GLU A 410 -4.19 11.48 -28.40
C GLU A 410 -4.15 11.21 -26.89
N GLN A 411 -4.79 10.14 -26.42
CA GLN A 411 -4.76 9.73 -25.02
C GLN A 411 -3.35 9.34 -24.59
N ILE A 412 -2.66 8.52 -25.39
CA ILE A 412 -1.28 8.09 -25.13
C ILE A 412 -0.33 9.28 -25.15
N SER A 413 -0.42 10.17 -26.15
CA SER A 413 0.45 11.35 -26.23
C SER A 413 0.33 12.25 -25.00
N LEU A 414 -0.89 12.46 -24.50
CA LEU A 414 -1.10 13.23 -23.28
C LEU A 414 -0.49 12.54 -22.04
N MET A 415 -0.63 11.21 -21.95
CA MET A 415 -0.05 10.45 -20.85
C MET A 415 1.48 10.42 -20.94
N ASP A 416 2.08 10.31 -22.13
CA ASP A 416 3.53 10.39 -22.36
C ASP A 416 4.12 11.71 -21.84
N ASP A 417 3.49 12.84 -22.17
CA ASP A 417 3.95 14.17 -21.73
C ASP A 417 3.99 14.32 -20.21
N HIS A 418 3.03 13.70 -19.52
CA HIS A 418 3.02 13.64 -18.06
C HIS A 418 4.01 12.60 -17.53
N TYR A 419 4.13 11.47 -18.20
CA TYR A 419 5.00 10.38 -17.78
C TYR A 419 6.47 10.81 -17.82
N ALA A 420 6.87 11.56 -18.86
CA ALA A 420 8.21 12.13 -18.98
C ALA A 420 8.56 13.12 -17.84
N LYS A 421 7.54 13.68 -17.17
CA LYS A 421 7.69 14.62 -16.03
C LYS A 421 7.70 13.91 -14.67
N GLY A 422 7.64 12.57 -14.64
CA GLY A 422 7.56 11.82 -13.38
C GLY A 422 6.18 11.88 -12.69
N HIS A 423 5.15 12.34 -13.40
CA HIS A 423 3.82 12.55 -12.83
C HIS A 423 3.06 11.25 -12.51
N MET A 424 2.19 11.30 -11.50
CA MET A 424 1.18 10.28 -11.25
C MET A 424 0.01 10.47 -12.22
N ILE A 425 -0.29 9.44 -13.01
CA ILE A 425 -1.36 9.46 -14.01
C ILE A 425 -2.45 8.48 -13.59
N VAL A 426 -3.69 8.94 -13.52
CA VAL A 426 -4.86 8.10 -13.29
C VAL A 426 -5.70 8.03 -14.55
N ARG A 427 -5.86 6.81 -15.09
CA ARG A 427 -6.79 6.47 -16.15
C ARG A 427 -8.07 5.89 -15.53
N LEU A 428 -9.11 6.72 -15.41
CA LEU A 428 -10.34 6.35 -14.72
C LEU A 428 -11.34 5.71 -15.69
N GLN A 429 -11.72 4.45 -15.42
CA GLN A 429 -12.62 3.63 -16.23
C GLN A 429 -13.91 3.32 -15.48
N SER A 430 -15.05 3.28 -16.16
CA SER A 430 -16.33 2.93 -15.52
C SER A 430 -16.36 1.48 -15.04
N GLY A 431 -16.99 1.23 -13.90
CA GLY A 431 -17.12 -0.10 -13.32
C GLY A 431 -15.77 -0.69 -12.90
N ASP A 432 -15.53 -1.93 -13.33
CA ASP A 432 -14.24 -2.61 -13.19
C ASP A 432 -13.52 -2.67 -14.55
N PRO A 433 -12.21 -2.33 -14.63
CA PRO A 433 -11.49 -2.28 -15.91
C PRO A 433 -11.39 -3.61 -16.65
N SER A 434 -11.56 -4.75 -15.98
CA SER A 434 -11.48 -6.08 -16.61
C SER A 434 -12.65 -6.40 -17.53
N ILE A 435 -13.77 -5.68 -17.41
CA ILE A 435 -15.00 -5.95 -18.16
C ILE A 435 -15.28 -4.81 -19.15
N TYR A 436 -15.00 -5.05 -20.42
CA TYR A 436 -15.24 -4.10 -21.53
C TYR A 436 -14.58 -2.72 -21.36
N GLY A 437 -13.52 -2.59 -20.55
CA GLY A 437 -12.85 -1.31 -20.26
C GLY A 437 -11.92 -0.78 -21.37
N ALA A 438 -11.72 -1.53 -22.46
CA ALA A 438 -10.79 -1.17 -23.56
C ALA A 438 -9.37 -0.82 -23.09
N ILE A 439 -8.90 -1.48 -22.02
CA ILE A 439 -7.59 -1.21 -21.42
C ILE A 439 -6.45 -1.98 -22.07
N GLN A 440 -6.72 -3.07 -22.80
CA GLN A 440 -5.69 -3.93 -23.39
C GLN A 440 -4.85 -3.20 -24.45
N GLU A 441 -5.47 -2.39 -25.31
CA GLU A 441 -4.77 -1.62 -26.34
C GLU A 441 -3.85 -0.55 -25.73
N GLN A 442 -4.28 0.09 -24.64
CA GLN A 442 -3.47 1.05 -23.89
C GLN A 442 -2.26 0.36 -23.23
N MET A 443 -2.49 -0.79 -22.56
CA MET A 443 -1.44 -1.56 -21.91
C MET A 443 -0.37 -2.06 -22.89
N THR A 444 -0.79 -2.47 -24.10
CA THR A 444 0.16 -2.88 -25.16
C THR A 444 1.13 -1.74 -25.52
N ILE A 445 0.60 -0.53 -25.69
CA ILE A 445 1.42 0.65 -26.01
C ILE A 445 2.31 1.04 -24.82
N PHE A 446 1.81 0.90 -23.58
CA PHE A 446 2.62 1.12 -22.38
C PHE A 446 3.80 0.14 -22.30
N ASP A 447 3.57 -1.14 -22.59
CA ASP A 447 4.62 -2.16 -22.64
C ASP A 447 5.68 -1.83 -23.69
N GLU A 448 5.26 -1.44 -24.91
CA GLU A 448 6.16 -1.03 -26.00
C GLU A 448 7.00 0.20 -25.65
N LYS A 449 6.44 1.14 -24.88
CA LYS A 449 7.13 2.36 -24.42
C LYS A 449 7.93 2.16 -23.13
N GLY A 450 7.83 1.00 -22.47
CA GLY A 450 8.44 0.77 -21.16
C GLY A 450 7.82 1.62 -20.05
N MET A 451 6.55 2.00 -20.18
CA MET A 451 5.81 2.73 -19.13
C MET A 451 5.36 1.77 -18.04
N ASP A 452 5.63 2.11 -16.78
CA ASP A 452 5.12 1.38 -15.64
C ASP A 452 3.63 1.68 -15.44
N TYR A 453 2.81 0.64 -15.31
CA TYR A 453 1.37 0.77 -15.02
C TYR A 453 0.87 -0.35 -14.11
N TYR A 454 -0.29 -0.13 -13.50
CA TYR A 454 -1.01 -1.16 -12.74
C TYR A 454 -2.52 -0.88 -12.72
N ILE A 455 -3.30 -1.93 -12.44
CA ILE A 455 -4.75 -1.87 -12.38
C ILE A 455 -5.21 -1.83 -10.92
N VAL A 456 -6.14 -0.93 -10.61
CA VAL A 456 -6.91 -0.92 -9.37
C VAL A 456 -8.32 -1.40 -9.69
N PRO A 457 -8.76 -2.54 -9.12
CA PRO A 457 -10.10 -3.07 -9.40
C PRO A 457 -11.20 -2.12 -8.89
N GLY A 458 -12.35 -2.20 -9.53
CA GLY A 458 -13.54 -1.43 -9.21
C GLY A 458 -14.75 -2.32 -8.96
N ILE A 459 -15.85 -1.69 -8.55
CA ILE A 459 -17.14 -2.36 -8.43
C ILE A 459 -17.82 -2.31 -9.80
N SER A 460 -18.08 -3.48 -10.40
CA SER A 460 -18.78 -3.56 -11.68
C SER A 460 -20.30 -3.36 -11.51
N SER A 461 -20.98 -2.92 -12.57
CA SER A 461 -22.42 -2.64 -12.53
C SER A 461 -23.27 -3.87 -12.19
N PHE A 462 -22.81 -5.09 -12.45
CA PHE A 462 -23.55 -6.30 -12.05
C PHE A 462 -23.55 -6.52 -10.54
N GLN A 463 -22.47 -6.17 -9.85
CA GLN A 463 -22.40 -6.25 -8.38
C GLN A 463 -23.29 -5.17 -7.76
N ALA A 464 -23.27 -3.98 -8.33
CA ALA A 464 -24.17 -2.90 -7.94
C ALA A 464 -25.64 -3.29 -8.13
N ALA A 465 -25.96 -3.95 -9.25
CA ALA A 465 -27.29 -4.47 -9.51
C ALA A 465 -27.70 -5.59 -8.54
N ALA A 466 -26.78 -6.51 -8.21
CA ALA A 466 -27.00 -7.52 -7.18
C ALA A 466 -27.37 -6.88 -5.84
N ALA A 467 -26.61 -5.85 -5.42
CA ALA A 467 -26.87 -5.10 -4.19
C ALA A 467 -28.23 -4.39 -4.23
N TYR A 468 -28.56 -3.70 -5.32
CA TYR A 468 -29.85 -3.02 -5.51
C TYR A 468 -31.03 -4.01 -5.40
N LEU A 469 -30.95 -5.12 -6.13
CA LEU A 469 -31.96 -6.18 -6.13
C LEU A 469 -31.97 -6.99 -4.80
N LYS A 470 -31.03 -6.70 -3.90
CA LYS A 470 -30.75 -7.46 -2.67
C LYS A 470 -30.55 -8.94 -2.96
N SER A 471 -30.00 -9.28 -4.11
CA SER A 471 -29.98 -10.63 -4.67
C SER A 471 -28.58 -11.20 -4.72
N GLU A 472 -28.41 -12.39 -4.17
CA GLU A 472 -27.25 -13.22 -4.45
C GLU A 472 -27.45 -13.90 -5.81
N PHE A 473 -26.50 -13.77 -6.74
CA PHE A 473 -26.62 -14.35 -8.10
C PHE A 473 -26.22 -15.82 -8.20
N THR A 474 -25.70 -16.37 -7.10
CA THR A 474 -25.37 -17.79 -6.94
C THR A 474 -26.09 -18.33 -5.73
N ILE A 475 -27.12 -19.15 -5.94
CA ILE A 475 -27.96 -19.69 -4.88
C ILE A 475 -27.85 -21.22 -4.90
N PRO A 476 -27.52 -21.88 -3.77
CA PRO A 476 -27.47 -23.33 -3.69
C PRO A 476 -28.75 -23.97 -4.23
N GLU A 477 -28.59 -25.05 -5.01
CA GLU A 477 -29.68 -25.82 -5.63
C GLU A 477 -30.52 -25.07 -6.69
N VAL A 478 -30.23 -23.78 -6.94
CA VAL A 478 -30.93 -22.97 -7.95
C VAL A 478 -29.99 -22.61 -9.09
N VAL A 479 -28.86 -21.96 -8.80
CA VAL A 479 -27.88 -21.52 -9.78
C VAL A 479 -26.53 -21.28 -9.13
N GLN A 480 -25.45 -21.78 -9.72
CA GLN A 480 -24.08 -21.66 -9.16
C GLN A 480 -23.13 -20.91 -10.10
N SER A 481 -23.66 -20.31 -11.16
CA SER A 481 -22.86 -19.67 -12.20
C SER A 481 -23.45 -18.33 -12.59
N ILE A 482 -22.57 -17.38 -12.88
CA ILE A 482 -22.90 -16.06 -13.42
C ILE A 482 -22.21 -15.97 -14.78
N ILE A 483 -22.96 -15.62 -15.82
CA ILE A 483 -22.42 -15.35 -17.16
C ILE A 483 -22.44 -13.84 -17.37
N LEU A 484 -21.26 -13.24 -17.50
CA LEU A 484 -21.11 -11.84 -17.89
C LEU A 484 -20.90 -11.79 -19.40
N THR A 485 -21.81 -11.15 -20.13
CA THR A 485 -21.75 -11.13 -21.59
C THR A 485 -22.37 -9.85 -22.15
N ARG A 486 -22.42 -9.73 -23.48
CA ARG A 486 -23.13 -8.69 -24.21
C ARG A 486 -23.90 -9.30 -25.37
N GLY A 487 -24.89 -8.60 -25.90
CA GLY A 487 -25.52 -8.95 -27.15
C GLY A 487 -24.63 -8.60 -28.36
N ALA A 488 -24.87 -9.30 -29.46
CA ALA A 488 -24.22 -9.01 -30.74
C ALA A 488 -24.89 -7.81 -31.41
N GLY A 489 -24.30 -6.63 -31.25
CA GLY A 489 -24.66 -5.42 -31.99
C GLY A 489 -24.00 -5.40 -33.37
N LYS A 490 -23.46 -4.24 -33.78
CA LYS A 490 -22.64 -4.12 -35.00
C LYS A 490 -21.33 -4.92 -34.91
N THR A 491 -20.78 -5.05 -33.70
CA THR A 491 -19.59 -5.85 -33.43
C THR A 491 -20.01 -7.28 -33.11
N PRO A 492 -19.64 -8.27 -33.93
CA PRO A 492 -19.99 -9.67 -33.69
C PRO A 492 -19.38 -10.17 -32.38
N LEU A 493 -19.95 -11.24 -31.84
CA LEU A 493 -19.33 -12.03 -30.78
C LEU A 493 -18.47 -13.14 -31.40
N PRO A 494 -17.45 -13.63 -30.69
CA PRO A 494 -16.77 -14.88 -31.04
C PRO A 494 -17.77 -16.02 -31.24
N GLU A 495 -17.44 -16.98 -32.10
CA GLU A 495 -18.36 -18.05 -32.50
C GLU A 495 -18.93 -18.86 -31.32
N ASN A 496 -18.11 -19.08 -30.30
CA ASN A 496 -18.45 -19.85 -29.09
C ASN A 496 -19.08 -19.00 -27.97
N GLU A 497 -19.32 -17.72 -28.20
CA GLU A 497 -19.90 -16.78 -27.23
C GLU A 497 -21.26 -16.26 -27.69
N LYS A 498 -21.95 -16.98 -28.58
CA LYS A 498 -23.31 -16.62 -29.00
C LYS A 498 -24.25 -16.69 -27.81
N LEU A 499 -25.17 -15.73 -27.73
CA LEU A 499 -26.03 -15.54 -26.56
C LEU A 499 -26.96 -16.74 -26.33
N ASN A 500 -27.52 -17.31 -27.39
CA ASN A 500 -28.35 -18.51 -27.31
C ASN A 500 -27.55 -19.74 -26.82
N GLU A 501 -26.31 -19.94 -27.27
CA GLU A 501 -25.45 -21.02 -26.79
C GLU A 501 -25.18 -20.90 -25.28
N MET A 502 -24.86 -19.70 -24.79
CA MET A 502 -24.70 -19.46 -23.36
C MET A 502 -25.99 -19.65 -22.56
N ALA A 503 -27.16 -19.33 -23.16
CA ALA A 503 -28.46 -19.46 -22.51
C ALA A 503 -28.83 -20.92 -22.19
N LYS A 504 -28.24 -21.91 -22.89
CA LYS A 504 -28.43 -23.35 -22.60
C LYS A 504 -28.08 -23.72 -21.16
N HIS A 505 -27.15 -22.99 -20.54
CA HIS A 505 -26.73 -23.25 -19.15
C HIS A 505 -27.77 -22.82 -18.11
N LYS A 506 -28.78 -22.02 -18.48
CA LYS A 506 -29.79 -21.46 -17.58
C LYS A 506 -29.21 -20.76 -16.32
N ALA A 507 -27.98 -20.26 -16.43
CA ALA A 507 -27.26 -19.56 -15.37
C ALA A 507 -27.80 -18.14 -15.15
N THR A 508 -27.34 -17.43 -14.12
CA THR A 508 -27.69 -16.00 -13.98
C THR A 508 -26.91 -15.23 -15.05
N MET A 509 -27.58 -14.61 -16.01
CA MET A 509 -26.94 -13.87 -17.10
C MET A 509 -27.01 -12.38 -16.85
N CYS A 510 -25.84 -11.72 -16.85
CA CYS A 510 -25.70 -10.27 -16.80
C CYS A 510 -25.24 -9.79 -18.19
N ILE A 511 -26.13 -9.10 -18.90
CA ILE A 511 -25.97 -8.75 -20.31
C ILE A 511 -25.76 -7.24 -20.42
N PHE A 512 -24.52 -6.87 -20.75
CA PHE A 512 -24.05 -5.49 -20.95
C PHE A 512 -24.33 -5.02 -22.39
N LEU A 513 -24.26 -3.70 -22.63
CA LEU A 513 -24.23 -3.08 -23.96
C LEU A 513 -25.36 -3.52 -24.92
N SER A 514 -26.56 -3.83 -24.40
CA SER A 514 -27.59 -4.55 -25.17
C SER A 514 -28.96 -3.87 -25.25
N ALA A 515 -29.14 -2.69 -24.67
CA ALA A 515 -30.45 -2.03 -24.61
C ALA A 515 -31.09 -1.84 -26.01
N THR A 516 -30.30 -1.37 -26.99
CA THR A 516 -30.79 -1.10 -28.35
C THR A 516 -31.12 -2.36 -29.15
N ILE A 517 -30.67 -3.54 -28.70
CA ILE A 517 -30.89 -4.84 -29.34
C ILE A 517 -31.74 -5.78 -28.48
N ALA A 518 -32.49 -5.23 -27.52
CA ALA A 518 -33.28 -5.99 -26.56
C ALA A 518 -34.23 -7.03 -27.17
N LYS A 519 -34.81 -6.75 -28.35
CA LYS A 519 -35.69 -7.70 -29.05
C LYS A 519 -34.94 -8.97 -29.45
N SER A 520 -33.76 -8.84 -30.06
CA SER A 520 -32.94 -9.97 -30.47
C SER A 520 -32.38 -10.73 -29.27
N VAL A 521 -32.01 -10.01 -28.19
CA VAL A 521 -31.61 -10.62 -26.91
C VAL A 521 -32.75 -11.48 -26.34
N GLN A 522 -33.97 -10.92 -26.26
CA GLN A 522 -35.13 -11.65 -25.78
C GLN A 522 -35.41 -12.91 -26.61
N GLU A 523 -35.41 -12.81 -27.95
CA GLU A 523 -35.65 -13.94 -28.85
C GLU A 523 -34.63 -15.07 -28.63
N GLN A 524 -33.34 -14.75 -28.57
CA GLN A 524 -32.27 -15.73 -28.35
C GLN A 524 -32.35 -16.40 -26.97
N LEU A 525 -32.71 -15.65 -25.93
CA LEU A 525 -32.84 -16.21 -24.59
C LEU A 525 -34.07 -17.12 -24.47
N LEU A 526 -35.18 -16.79 -25.14
CA LEU A 526 -36.41 -17.59 -25.16
C LEU A 526 -36.25 -18.94 -25.87
N GLU A 527 -35.15 -19.17 -26.60
CA GLU A 527 -34.82 -20.50 -27.13
C GLU A 527 -34.54 -21.52 -26.00
N HIS A 528 -34.14 -21.06 -24.80
CA HIS A 528 -33.71 -21.93 -23.70
C HIS A 528 -34.27 -21.56 -22.33
N TYR A 529 -34.50 -20.28 -22.03
CA TYR A 529 -35.17 -19.84 -20.81
C TYR A 529 -36.69 -19.85 -20.97
N GLU A 530 -37.40 -20.17 -19.89
CA GLU A 530 -38.86 -20.08 -19.88
C GLU A 530 -39.32 -18.62 -20.00
N PRO A 531 -40.46 -18.34 -20.65
CA PRO A 531 -40.99 -16.98 -20.80
C PRO A 531 -41.18 -16.22 -19.47
N GLU A 532 -41.48 -16.96 -18.40
CA GLU A 532 -41.70 -16.48 -17.03
C GLU A 532 -40.40 -16.22 -16.26
N THR A 533 -39.24 -16.55 -16.83
CA THR A 533 -37.93 -16.37 -16.16
C THR A 533 -37.79 -14.92 -15.71
N PRO A 534 -37.44 -14.67 -14.43
CA PRO A 534 -37.28 -13.32 -13.93
C PRO A 534 -36.25 -12.52 -14.73
N VAL A 535 -36.58 -11.25 -14.99
CA VAL A 535 -35.67 -10.26 -15.59
C VAL A 535 -35.63 -8.99 -14.76
N ALA A 536 -34.46 -8.37 -14.69
CA ALA A 536 -34.27 -7.03 -14.18
C ALA A 536 -33.51 -6.18 -15.21
N VAL A 537 -34.00 -4.97 -15.47
CA VAL A 537 -33.38 -3.99 -16.36
C VAL A 537 -33.01 -2.79 -15.49
N LEU A 538 -31.72 -2.53 -15.35
CA LEU A 538 -31.19 -1.49 -14.49
C LEU A 538 -30.51 -0.42 -15.34
N TYR A 539 -31.11 0.76 -15.38
CA TYR A 539 -30.55 1.95 -16.01
C TYR A 539 -29.78 2.74 -14.98
N ARG A 540 -28.49 3.00 -15.26
CA ARG A 540 -27.61 3.82 -14.42
C ARG A 540 -27.73 3.49 -12.92
N VAL A 541 -27.68 2.20 -12.56
CA VAL A 541 -27.74 1.77 -11.16
C VAL A 541 -26.71 2.54 -10.32
N THR A 542 -27.08 2.99 -9.12
CA THR A 542 -26.32 3.85 -8.19
C THR A 542 -26.18 5.33 -8.58
N TRP A 543 -26.59 5.73 -9.79
CA TRP A 543 -26.65 7.15 -10.14
C TRP A 543 -27.88 7.81 -9.51
N LYS A 544 -27.87 9.15 -9.44
CA LYS A 544 -28.99 9.95 -8.93
C LYS A 544 -30.28 9.76 -9.74
N ASP A 545 -30.16 9.43 -11.01
CA ASP A 545 -31.23 9.15 -11.95
C ASP A 545 -31.36 7.65 -12.26
N GLU A 546 -31.05 6.78 -11.29
CA GLU A 546 -31.23 5.34 -11.45
C GLU A 546 -32.70 4.97 -11.68
N GLU A 547 -32.93 4.07 -12.62
CA GLU A 547 -34.25 3.49 -12.87
C GLU A 547 -34.12 1.97 -12.97
N VAL A 548 -34.95 1.24 -12.21
CA VAL A 548 -34.90 -0.23 -12.17
C VAL A 548 -36.28 -0.81 -12.43
N TYR A 549 -36.33 -1.72 -13.40
CA TYR A 549 -37.54 -2.37 -13.85
C TYR A 549 -37.39 -3.88 -13.69
N THR A 550 -38.36 -4.54 -13.08
CA THR A 550 -38.40 -6.00 -12.94
C THR A 550 -39.61 -6.56 -13.68
N GLY A 551 -39.48 -7.78 -14.20
CA GLY A 551 -40.54 -8.44 -14.94
C GLY A 551 -40.19 -9.86 -15.32
N GLN A 552 -40.75 -10.32 -16.44
CA GLN A 552 -40.50 -11.64 -17.00
C GLN A 552 -39.78 -11.51 -18.35
N LEU A 553 -39.03 -12.55 -18.74
CA LEU A 553 -38.23 -12.55 -19.96
C LEU A 553 -39.05 -12.21 -21.21
N LYS A 554 -40.30 -12.67 -21.30
CA LYS A 554 -41.21 -12.34 -22.42
C LYS A 554 -41.51 -10.85 -22.58
N ASP A 555 -41.29 -10.06 -21.54
CA ASP A 555 -41.56 -8.62 -21.51
C ASP A 555 -40.28 -7.74 -21.61
N LEU A 556 -39.09 -8.34 -21.69
CA LEU A 556 -37.80 -7.62 -21.70
C LEU A 556 -37.75 -6.46 -22.73
N ALA A 557 -38.05 -6.76 -23.99
CA ALA A 557 -38.01 -5.78 -25.07
C ALA A 557 -39.10 -4.70 -24.92
N LYS A 558 -40.22 -5.02 -24.27
CA LYS A 558 -41.29 -4.07 -23.95
C LYS A 558 -40.84 -3.12 -22.84
N ILE A 559 -40.28 -3.65 -21.76
CA ILE A 559 -39.75 -2.87 -20.62
C ILE A 559 -38.74 -1.83 -21.11
N ILE A 560 -37.77 -2.21 -21.94
CA ILE A 560 -36.75 -1.29 -22.44
C ILE A 560 -37.35 -0.20 -23.34
N ARG A 561 -38.30 -0.56 -24.20
CA ARG A 561 -38.92 0.37 -25.15
C ARG A 561 -39.82 1.40 -24.46
N ASP A 562 -40.68 0.95 -23.56
CA ASP A 562 -41.68 1.80 -22.91
C ASP A 562 -41.01 2.85 -22.02
N ASN A 563 -39.87 2.50 -21.41
CA ASN A 563 -39.07 3.39 -20.57
C ASN A 563 -37.96 4.11 -21.34
N LYS A 564 -37.90 3.96 -22.68
CA LYS A 564 -36.95 4.67 -23.57
C LYS A 564 -35.47 4.51 -23.16
N LEU A 565 -35.11 3.32 -22.68
CA LEU A 565 -33.76 3.02 -22.22
C LEU A 565 -32.84 2.77 -23.42
N THR A 566 -31.85 3.64 -23.62
CA THR A 566 -31.00 3.63 -24.84
C THR A 566 -29.52 3.37 -24.56
N LEU A 567 -29.00 3.81 -23.41
CA LEU A 567 -27.60 3.71 -23.01
C LEU A 567 -27.47 3.29 -21.54
N THR A 568 -26.28 2.88 -21.11
CA THR A 568 -25.94 2.60 -19.69
C THR A 568 -26.96 1.73 -18.97
N THR A 569 -27.39 0.65 -19.63
CA THR A 569 -28.40 -0.29 -19.12
C THR A 569 -27.79 -1.67 -18.98
N LEU A 570 -27.95 -2.28 -17.81
CA LEU A 570 -27.63 -3.68 -17.54
C LEU A 570 -28.92 -4.50 -17.53
N VAL A 571 -28.92 -5.62 -18.26
CA VAL A 571 -30.03 -6.60 -18.22
C VAL A 571 -29.57 -7.82 -17.44
N ILE A 572 -30.38 -8.28 -16.49
CA ILE A 572 -30.12 -9.47 -15.69
C ILE A 572 -31.27 -10.44 -15.88
N VAL A 573 -30.96 -11.68 -16.26
CA VAL A 573 -31.94 -12.75 -16.50
C VAL A 573 -31.56 -13.96 -15.66
N GLY A 574 -32.51 -14.52 -14.92
CA GLY A 574 -32.31 -15.79 -14.23
C GLY A 574 -33.11 -15.95 -12.95
N ALA A 575 -33.21 -17.21 -12.50
CA ALA A 575 -33.98 -17.59 -11.32
C ALA A 575 -33.46 -17.02 -10.00
N ALA A 576 -32.21 -16.51 -9.98
CA ALA A 576 -31.65 -15.86 -8.79
C ALA A 576 -32.43 -14.62 -8.37
N ILE A 577 -33.03 -13.88 -9.31
CA ILE A 577 -33.75 -12.64 -9.03
C ILE A 577 -35.00 -12.97 -8.19
N GLY A 578 -34.99 -12.53 -6.93
CA GLY A 578 -36.09 -12.73 -5.99
C GLY A 578 -36.11 -14.10 -5.29
N ALA A 579 -35.13 -14.97 -5.50
CA ALA A 579 -35.02 -16.24 -4.78
C ALA A 579 -34.49 -16.02 -3.34
N ARG A 580 -35.23 -16.56 -2.35
CA ARG A 580 -34.99 -16.34 -0.90
C ARG A 580 -35.18 -17.57 -0.01
N LYS A 581 -35.49 -18.75 -0.59
CA LYS A 581 -35.95 -19.92 0.19
C LYS A 581 -34.84 -20.92 0.54
N ASN A 582 -33.70 -20.87 -0.14
CA ASN A 582 -32.62 -21.85 0.00
C ASN A 582 -31.64 -21.45 1.13
N ARG A 583 -31.06 -22.44 1.82
CA ARG A 583 -30.09 -22.22 2.91
C ARG A 583 -28.74 -22.83 2.57
N SER A 584 -27.67 -22.04 2.67
CA SER A 584 -26.30 -22.54 2.52
C SER A 584 -25.88 -23.42 3.70
N HIS A 585 -25.14 -24.50 3.41
CA HIS A 585 -24.51 -25.34 4.44
C HIS A 585 -23.29 -24.69 5.10
N LEU A 586 -22.77 -23.56 4.57
CA LEU A 586 -21.59 -22.84 5.11
C LEU A 586 -21.75 -22.49 6.60
N TYR A 587 -22.96 -22.12 7.01
CA TYR A 587 -23.30 -21.79 8.40
C TYR A 587 -24.10 -22.90 9.09
N SER A 588 -24.15 -24.11 8.53
CA SER A 588 -24.77 -25.23 9.21
C SER A 588 -23.96 -25.56 10.49
N PRO A 589 -24.61 -25.65 11.67
CA PRO A 589 -23.92 -25.98 12.92
C PRO A 589 -23.28 -27.38 12.88
N GLU A 590 -23.80 -28.25 12.01
CA GLU A 590 -23.32 -29.62 11.81
C GLU A 590 -22.10 -29.70 10.87
N TRP A 591 -21.77 -28.60 10.18
CA TRP A 591 -20.65 -28.57 9.23
C TRP A 591 -19.34 -28.20 9.93
N LYS A 592 -18.42 -29.16 10.01
CA LYS A 592 -17.09 -28.99 10.60
C LYS A 592 -16.13 -28.42 9.56
N HIS A 593 -15.34 -27.42 9.96
CA HIS A 593 -14.26 -26.85 9.13
C HIS A 593 -13.12 -26.34 10.02
N THR A 594 -12.07 -25.78 9.41
CA THR A 594 -10.82 -25.40 10.08
C THR A 594 -11.00 -24.50 11.31
N PHE A 595 -12.05 -23.68 11.35
CA PHE A 595 -12.37 -22.78 12.48
C PHE A 595 -13.49 -23.31 13.39
N ARG A 596 -14.13 -24.43 13.04
CA ARG A 596 -15.15 -25.13 13.83
C ARG A 596 -14.82 -26.62 13.86
N THR A 597 -13.75 -26.94 14.60
CA THR A 597 -13.17 -28.28 14.68
C THR A 597 -13.96 -29.22 15.59
N GLY A 598 -14.81 -28.67 16.47
CA GLY A 598 -15.51 -29.42 17.51
C GLY A 598 -14.56 -30.06 18.53
N LYS A 599 -13.30 -29.63 18.60
CA LYS A 599 -12.33 -30.06 19.62
C LYS A 599 -12.35 -29.04 20.76
N GLU A 600 -12.51 -29.52 21.99
CA GLU A 600 -12.29 -28.69 23.19
C GLU A 600 -10.85 -28.16 23.18
N ILE A 601 -10.70 -26.85 23.38
CA ILE A 601 -9.40 -26.23 23.60
C ILE A 601 -8.93 -26.76 24.95
N LYS A 602 -7.91 -27.62 24.95
CA LYS A 602 -7.21 -27.99 26.19
C LYS A 602 -6.51 -26.75 26.72
N ILE A 603 -7.01 -26.26 27.85
CA ILE A 603 -6.43 -25.20 28.67
C ILE A 603 -5.06 -25.64 29.17
#